data_AF-A0A9D1I9M0-F1
#
_entry.id   AF-A0A9D1I9M0-F1
#
_cell.length_a   1.000
_cell.length_b   1.000
_cell.length_c   1.000
_cell.angle_alpha   90.00
_cell.angle_beta   90.00
_cell.angle_gamma   90.00
#
_symmetry.space_group_name_H-M   'P 1'
#
loop_
_entity.id
_entity.type
_entity.pdbx_description
1 polymer ?
#
loop_
_entity_poly.entity_id
_entity_poly.type
_entity_poly.pdbx_seq_one_letter_code
_entity_poly.pdbx_strand_id
1 'polypeptide(L)'
;MCGRCSWKKLAFVMAAVLLLVTGCMVPAMASEVPEEWGLPITTYEYDFSKDTFNTDLGHAGVESDFETDWSCEFPMGFGGAIGSEEDRGNFFASMTFFGLKYNQVMETAYRFALDMKYDRGPYGGFAVRCGVPVKLTVGTPWTINYYELDRYQENGGANADTGIGPSGIYVFPTAENQIRIAIKTIETDGSYLAEEQFNIDMGYDVAGRFIRYTVLDTGSELSVYAGSDLVVRIAFSDAGTYDVFAEDKDEEYYKTAVLYNADGTEIGSVDGNARIAVKSGIALMQRGDVPGGISYDNILIETYEPEQTPPEEETPDLPDDPVPSVPTDPEPNTPTGESGMLVFAVGVILLAALALHSRARLAMRQKGRAEEEQNT
;
A
#
# COMPACT_ATOMS: atom_id res chain seq x y z
N MET A 1 9.83 26.90 -60.77
CA MET A 1 9.08 27.27 -59.55
C MET A 1 9.00 26.05 -58.64
N CYS A 2 9.84 25.97 -57.60
CA CYS A 2 9.60 25.09 -56.45
C CYS A 2 10.62 25.41 -55.36
N GLY A 3 10.21 25.35 -54.08
CA GLY A 3 11.15 25.22 -52.96
C GLY A 3 11.16 26.30 -51.88
N ARG A 4 10.04 26.99 -51.59
CA ARG A 4 9.93 27.86 -50.40
C ARG A 4 9.00 27.31 -49.30
N CYS A 5 8.78 25.99 -49.27
CA CYS A 5 7.77 25.37 -48.40
C CYS A 5 8.31 24.41 -47.32
N SER A 6 9.59 24.48 -46.93
CA SER A 6 10.16 23.47 -46.02
C SER A 6 10.52 23.93 -44.61
N TRP A 7 10.73 25.23 -44.36
CA TRP A 7 11.24 25.66 -43.04
C TRP A 7 10.16 25.88 -41.99
N LYS A 8 9.00 26.44 -42.37
CA LYS A 8 7.89 26.63 -41.42
C LYS A 8 7.25 25.31 -40.99
N LYS A 9 7.16 24.33 -41.89
CA LYS A 9 6.67 22.98 -41.57
C LYS A 9 7.67 22.21 -40.68
N LEU A 10 8.97 22.33 -40.94
CA LEU A 10 10.00 21.69 -40.12
C LEU A 10 10.06 22.30 -38.71
N ALA A 11 9.94 23.63 -38.58
CA ALA A 11 9.88 24.29 -37.27
C ALA A 11 8.61 23.91 -36.48
N PHE A 12 7.47 23.77 -37.15
CA PHE A 12 6.22 23.36 -36.50
C PHE A 12 6.25 21.89 -36.08
N VAL A 13 6.84 21.01 -36.88
CA VAL A 13 7.04 19.60 -36.54
C VAL A 13 8.06 19.46 -35.40
N MET A 14 9.15 20.23 -35.40
CA MET A 14 10.13 20.20 -34.31
C MET A 14 9.57 20.78 -33.01
N ALA A 15 8.74 21.82 -33.06
CA ALA A 15 8.05 22.35 -31.87
C ALA A 15 6.97 21.40 -31.35
N ALA A 16 6.23 20.72 -32.25
CA ALA A 16 5.25 19.70 -31.86
C ALA A 16 5.93 18.44 -31.30
N VAL A 17 7.08 18.04 -31.84
CA VAL A 17 7.91 16.94 -31.29
C VAL A 17 8.53 17.36 -29.96
N LEU A 18 8.97 18.61 -29.79
CA LEU A 18 9.48 19.09 -28.52
C LEU A 18 8.38 19.14 -27.46
N LEU A 19 7.15 19.57 -27.81
CA LEU A 19 5.97 19.52 -26.94
C LEU A 19 5.46 18.10 -26.67
N LEU A 20 5.61 17.15 -27.59
CA LEU A 20 5.33 15.73 -27.37
C LEU A 20 6.43 15.06 -26.51
N VAL A 21 7.68 15.50 -26.61
CA VAL A 21 8.79 14.96 -25.82
C VAL A 21 8.80 15.56 -24.41
N THR A 22 8.38 16.82 -24.22
CA THR A 22 8.20 17.40 -22.87
C THR A 22 6.83 17.09 -22.27
N GLY A 23 5.80 16.84 -23.09
CA GLY A 23 4.46 16.45 -22.64
C GLY A 23 4.31 14.94 -22.33
N CYS A 24 5.27 14.11 -22.74
CA CYS A 24 5.33 12.69 -22.40
C CYS A 24 6.45 12.34 -21.39
N MET A 25 6.95 13.33 -20.65
CA MET A 25 7.95 13.13 -19.57
C MET A 25 7.54 13.80 -18.25
N VAL A 26 6.25 13.81 -17.94
CA VAL A 26 5.87 13.59 -16.55
C VAL A 26 5.46 12.12 -16.52
N PRO A 27 6.30 11.20 -16.02
CA PRO A 27 5.75 9.92 -15.61
C PRO A 27 4.66 10.28 -14.62
N ALA A 28 3.40 9.91 -14.91
CA ALA A 28 2.39 9.86 -13.85
C ALA A 28 3.04 9.05 -12.73
N MET A 29 3.35 9.70 -11.61
CA MET A 29 4.01 9.01 -10.51
C MET A 29 2.96 8.03 -10.03
N ALA A 30 3.17 6.72 -10.20
CA ALA A 30 2.12 5.74 -9.93
C ALA A 30 1.63 5.72 -8.46
N SER A 31 2.26 6.50 -7.58
CA SER A 31 1.91 6.77 -6.19
C SER A 31 1.08 8.05 -5.95
N GLU A 32 0.62 8.70 -7.02
CA GLU A 32 -0.32 9.83 -6.93
C GLU A 32 -1.67 9.35 -6.40
N VAL A 33 -2.27 10.17 -5.53
CA VAL A 33 -3.60 9.90 -4.98
C VAL A 33 -4.61 10.02 -6.12
N PRO A 34 -5.59 9.11 -6.23
CA PRO A 34 -6.59 9.19 -7.27
C PRO A 34 -7.33 10.54 -7.23
N GLU A 35 -7.56 11.15 -8.39
CA GLU A 35 -8.17 12.50 -8.47
C GLU A 35 -9.55 12.54 -7.78
N GLU A 36 -10.27 11.42 -7.80
CA GLU A 36 -11.57 11.23 -7.16
C GLU A 36 -11.56 11.39 -5.63
N TRP A 37 -10.41 11.21 -4.97
CA TRP A 37 -10.31 11.41 -3.52
C TRP A 37 -10.26 12.90 -3.14
N GLY A 38 -10.03 13.78 -4.11
CA GLY A 38 -9.99 15.22 -3.89
C GLY A 38 -8.78 15.66 -3.04
N LEU A 39 -9.00 16.69 -2.21
CA LEU A 39 -7.97 17.25 -1.33
C LEU A 39 -7.97 16.52 0.02
N PRO A 40 -6.81 16.35 0.66
CA PRO A 40 -6.74 15.75 1.99
C PRO A 40 -7.48 16.60 3.01
N ILE A 41 -8.26 15.94 3.89
CA ILE A 41 -8.92 16.57 5.05
C ILE A 41 -7.88 16.88 6.11
N THR A 42 -6.99 15.91 6.37
CA THR A 42 -5.88 16.04 7.31
C THR A 42 -4.59 15.65 6.61
N THR A 43 -3.51 16.31 7.01
CA THR A 43 -2.15 16.00 6.59
C THR A 43 -1.27 15.98 7.83
N TYR A 44 -0.59 14.87 8.03
CA TYR A 44 0.49 14.72 8.99
C TYR A 44 1.78 14.46 8.22
N GLU A 45 2.81 15.25 8.50
CA GLU A 45 4.14 15.11 7.93
C GLU A 45 5.15 15.06 9.06
N TYR A 46 6.09 14.13 8.96
CA TYR A 46 7.23 14.08 9.87
C TYR A 46 8.51 13.75 9.12
N ASP A 47 9.52 14.58 9.38
CA ASP A 47 10.86 14.49 8.80
C ASP A 47 11.86 14.59 9.95
N PHE A 48 12.71 13.56 10.06
CA PHE A 48 13.70 13.44 11.12
C PHE A 48 14.91 14.35 10.88
N SER A 49 14.99 15.07 9.77
CA SER A 49 16.09 16.01 9.43
C SER A 49 16.34 17.07 10.51
N LYS A 50 15.31 17.41 11.30
CA LYS A 50 15.37 18.38 12.41
C LYS A 50 15.70 17.75 13.75
N ASP A 51 15.58 16.43 13.87
CA ASP A 51 15.93 15.71 15.09
C ASP A 51 17.45 15.64 15.24
N THR A 52 17.91 15.67 16.49
CA THR A 52 19.35 15.65 16.79
C THR A 52 19.83 14.22 16.97
N PHE A 53 21.08 13.95 16.62
CA PHE A 53 21.74 12.62 16.68
C PHE A 53 21.60 11.87 18.03
N ASN A 54 21.19 12.56 19.10
CA ASN A 54 21.17 12.07 20.47
C ASN A 54 19.77 11.96 21.09
N THR A 55 18.70 12.11 20.30
CA THR A 55 17.36 11.74 20.74
C THR A 55 17.23 10.22 20.64
N ASP A 56 17.62 9.51 21.69
CA ASP A 56 17.20 8.13 21.87
C ASP A 56 15.72 8.17 22.21
N LEU A 57 14.88 7.91 21.21
CA LEU A 57 13.41 7.85 21.36
C LEU A 57 12.96 6.79 22.39
N GLY A 58 13.88 5.96 22.91
CA GLY A 58 13.64 5.00 23.99
C GLY A 58 14.12 5.42 25.38
N HIS A 59 14.68 6.63 25.54
CA HIS A 59 15.19 7.10 26.84
C HIS A 59 14.31 8.18 27.48
N ALA A 60 13.96 7.98 28.76
CA ALA A 60 13.18 8.91 29.54
C ALA A 60 13.83 10.32 29.58
N GLY A 61 13.08 11.34 29.13
CA GLY A 61 13.50 12.75 29.17
C GLY A 61 13.91 13.34 27.82
N VAL A 62 13.76 12.60 26.72
CA VAL A 62 13.78 13.14 25.37
C VAL A 62 12.36 13.63 25.04
N GLU A 63 12.19 14.92 24.77
CA GLU A 63 10.95 15.47 24.21
C GLU A 63 11.15 15.55 22.69
N SER A 64 10.35 14.79 21.94
CA SER A 64 10.26 14.91 20.48
C SER A 64 8.80 15.14 20.11
N ASP A 65 8.55 16.04 19.15
CA ASP A 65 7.21 16.26 18.60
C ASP A 65 6.65 14.95 18.00
N PHE A 66 7.54 14.03 17.57
CA PHE A 66 7.17 12.69 17.12
C PHE A 66 6.36 11.91 18.17
N GLU A 67 6.77 11.95 19.44
CA GLU A 67 6.14 11.21 20.55
C GLU A 67 4.74 11.73 20.91
N THR A 68 4.35 12.89 20.37
CA THR A 68 2.98 13.41 20.52
C THR A 68 2.01 12.61 19.66
N ASP A 69 2.38 12.36 18.42
CA ASP A 69 1.54 11.68 17.43
C ASP A 69 1.83 10.19 17.30
N TRP A 70 2.98 9.72 17.82
CA TRP A 70 3.39 8.33 17.81
C TRP A 70 3.67 7.80 19.23
N SER A 71 3.19 6.60 19.52
CA SER A 71 3.63 5.82 20.67
C SER A 71 4.90 5.07 20.31
N CYS A 72 5.99 5.31 21.04
CA CYS A 72 7.30 4.72 20.81
C CYS A 72 7.61 3.66 21.87
N GLU A 73 7.94 2.44 21.46
CA GLU A 73 8.21 1.34 22.37
C GLU A 73 9.46 0.55 22.00
N PHE A 74 10.34 0.44 22.99
CA PHE A 74 11.62 -0.23 22.91
C PHE A 74 11.78 -1.18 24.08
N PRO A 75 12.28 -2.42 23.88
CA PRO A 75 12.65 -3.28 24.98
C PRO A 75 13.76 -2.64 25.83
N MET A 76 13.82 -3.01 27.11
CA MET A 76 14.78 -2.42 28.05
C MET A 76 16.23 -2.60 27.57
N GLY A 77 16.95 -1.49 27.43
CA GLY A 77 18.35 -1.48 26.96
C GLY A 77 18.51 -1.43 25.43
N PHE A 78 17.40 -1.31 24.71
CA PHE A 78 17.35 -1.13 23.26
C PHE A 78 16.75 0.24 22.93
N GLY A 79 17.09 0.78 21.77
CA GLY A 79 16.69 2.10 21.33
C GLY A 79 16.85 2.26 19.83
N GLY A 80 16.18 3.26 19.28
CA GLY A 80 16.48 3.80 17.95
C GLY A 80 17.38 5.02 18.12
N ALA A 81 18.25 5.25 17.15
CA ALA A 81 19.08 6.44 17.09
C ALA A 81 18.75 7.24 15.84
N ILE A 82 19.02 8.53 15.89
CA ILE A 82 18.99 9.35 14.69
C ILE A 82 20.29 9.09 13.92
N GLY A 83 20.18 8.45 12.76
CA GLY A 83 21.25 8.30 11.79
C GLY A 83 21.40 9.55 10.92
N SER A 84 22.49 9.63 10.16
CA SER A 84 22.70 10.72 9.18
C SER A 84 23.48 10.24 7.96
N GLU A 85 23.12 10.75 6.79
CA GLU A 85 23.85 10.56 5.53
C GLU A 85 24.05 11.93 4.86
N GLU A 86 25.24 12.19 4.30
CA GLU A 86 25.63 13.52 3.78
C GLU A 86 24.65 14.08 2.75
N ASP A 87 24.15 13.23 1.85
CA ASP A 87 23.23 13.62 0.77
C ASP A 87 21.74 13.64 1.18
N ARG A 88 21.41 13.12 2.37
CA ARG A 88 20.02 12.88 2.79
C ARG A 88 19.61 13.66 4.03
N GLY A 89 20.54 13.95 4.93
CA GLY A 89 20.23 14.50 6.25
C GLY A 89 20.01 13.41 7.29
N ASN A 90 19.25 13.75 8.35
CA ASN A 90 19.01 12.87 9.48
C ASN A 90 17.78 11.98 9.26
N PHE A 91 17.80 10.78 9.83
CA PHE A 91 16.72 9.81 9.73
C PHE A 91 16.62 8.97 11.01
N PHE A 92 15.46 8.39 11.29
CA PHE A 92 15.37 7.38 12.34
C PHE A 92 16.04 6.09 11.87
N ALA A 93 16.89 5.50 12.71
CA ALA A 93 17.53 4.22 12.45
C ALA A 93 17.49 3.33 13.69
N SER A 94 17.27 2.04 13.49
CA SER A 94 17.46 1.05 14.56
C SER A 94 18.01 -0.25 14.02
N MET A 95 18.84 -0.89 14.83
CA MET A 95 19.43 -2.19 14.54
C MET A 95 18.83 -3.29 15.41
N THR A 96 17.76 -3.00 16.15
CA THR A 96 17.17 -3.90 17.14
C THR A 96 15.65 -3.80 17.20
N PHE A 97 15.05 -4.43 18.21
CA PHE A 97 13.62 -4.44 18.45
C PHE A 97 13.05 -3.04 18.75
N PHE A 98 12.04 -2.64 17.98
CA PHE A 98 11.18 -1.51 18.32
C PHE A 98 9.80 -1.62 17.68
N GLY A 99 8.84 -0.88 18.24
CA GLY A 99 7.54 -0.61 17.65
C GLY A 99 7.20 0.87 17.80
N LEU A 100 6.85 1.52 16.69
CA LEU A 100 6.30 2.87 16.66
C LEU A 100 4.87 2.77 16.14
N LYS A 101 3.90 3.33 16.84
CA LYS A 101 2.49 3.29 16.43
C LYS A 101 1.93 4.68 16.31
N TYR A 102 1.31 4.98 15.17
CA TYR A 102 0.58 6.21 15.01
C TYR A 102 -0.64 6.23 15.94
N ASN A 103 -0.80 7.29 16.72
CA ASN A 103 -1.80 7.35 17.78
C ASN A 103 -3.23 7.51 17.26
N GLN A 104 -3.39 7.96 16.01
CA GLN A 104 -4.69 8.08 15.36
C GLN A 104 -5.03 6.80 14.57
N VAL A 105 -6.34 6.55 14.47
CA VAL A 105 -6.91 5.43 13.72
C VAL A 105 -7.50 5.98 12.43
N MET A 106 -7.22 5.33 11.31
CA MET A 106 -7.78 5.74 10.01
C MET A 106 -9.11 5.02 9.79
N GLU A 107 -10.19 5.81 9.74
CA GLU A 107 -11.56 5.34 9.54
C GLU A 107 -12.07 5.60 8.11
N THR A 108 -11.36 6.42 7.34
CA THR A 108 -11.69 6.76 5.94
C THR A 108 -10.54 6.39 5.01
N ALA A 109 -10.70 6.66 3.72
CA ALA A 109 -9.62 6.48 2.75
C ALA A 109 -8.40 7.31 3.15
N TYR A 110 -7.20 6.75 2.99
CA TYR A 110 -5.97 7.42 3.38
C TYR A 110 -4.79 7.08 2.49
N ARG A 111 -3.86 8.04 2.40
CA ARG A 111 -2.51 7.83 1.89
C ARG A 111 -1.56 7.75 3.07
N PHE A 112 -0.77 6.69 3.13
CA PHE A 112 0.39 6.60 4.01
C PHE A 112 1.64 6.43 3.17
N ALA A 113 2.65 7.24 3.40
CA ALA A 113 3.92 7.11 2.70
C ALA A 113 5.10 7.38 3.64
N LEU A 114 6.20 6.72 3.37
CA LEU A 114 7.46 6.91 4.08
C LEU A 114 8.61 6.53 3.17
N ASP A 115 9.77 7.09 3.45
CA ASP A 115 11.00 6.58 2.89
C ASP A 115 11.59 5.56 3.86
N MET A 116 11.89 4.37 3.35
CA MET A 116 12.44 3.29 4.14
C MET A 116 13.72 2.80 3.48
N LYS A 117 14.77 2.67 4.28
CA LYS A 117 16.01 1.99 3.90
C LYS A 117 16.17 0.76 4.75
N TYR A 118 16.56 -0.31 4.08
CA TYR A 118 16.76 -1.61 4.67
C TYR A 118 18.14 -2.13 4.25
N ASP A 119 19.03 -2.40 5.20
CA ASP A 119 20.40 -2.77 4.85
C ASP A 119 20.58 -4.27 4.60
N ARG A 120 19.93 -5.15 5.38
CA ARG A 120 19.86 -6.64 5.24
C ARG A 120 19.12 -7.26 6.45
N GLY A 121 18.51 -8.44 6.31
CA GLY A 121 17.93 -9.26 7.40
C GLY A 121 16.39 -9.16 7.60
N PRO A 122 15.58 -10.23 7.55
CA PRO A 122 14.17 -10.20 7.11
C PRO A 122 13.13 -9.70 8.15
N TYR A 123 13.41 -8.64 8.89
CA TYR A 123 12.67 -8.38 10.13
C TYR A 123 12.27 -6.91 10.36
N GLY A 124 12.26 -6.02 9.37
CA GLY A 124 11.81 -4.63 9.59
C GLY A 124 10.94 -4.10 8.46
N GLY A 125 9.95 -3.29 8.80
CA GLY A 125 9.02 -2.71 7.84
C GLY A 125 7.89 -1.93 8.51
N PHE A 126 6.80 -1.75 7.79
CA PHE A 126 5.61 -1.08 8.30
C PHE A 126 4.38 -1.97 8.18
N ALA A 127 3.41 -1.76 9.05
CA ALA A 127 2.11 -2.39 8.99
C ALA A 127 1.00 -1.35 8.89
N VAL A 128 -0.04 -1.73 8.16
CA VAL A 128 -1.29 -1.00 8.03
C VAL A 128 -2.45 -1.92 8.36
N ARG A 129 -3.63 -1.35 8.61
CA ARG A 129 -4.81 -2.13 9.03
C ARG A 129 -4.56 -2.93 10.31
N CYS A 130 -3.69 -2.41 11.18
CA CYS A 130 -3.37 -3.00 12.47
C CYS A 130 -4.56 -2.85 13.42
N GLY A 131 -4.97 -3.95 14.04
CA GLY A 131 -5.97 -3.97 15.11
C GLY A 131 -5.33 -3.90 16.49
N VAL A 132 -6.12 -4.28 17.50
CA VAL A 132 -5.66 -4.37 18.89
C VAL A 132 -4.70 -5.57 19.03
N PRO A 133 -3.50 -5.40 19.60
CA PRO A 133 -2.59 -6.53 19.78
C PRO A 133 -3.11 -7.52 20.82
N VAL A 134 -3.11 -8.81 20.48
CA VAL A 134 -3.42 -9.91 21.38
C VAL A 134 -2.20 -10.25 22.21
N LYS A 135 -2.37 -10.25 23.53
CA LYS A 135 -1.31 -10.59 24.48
C LYS A 135 -1.28 -12.09 24.72
N LEU A 136 -0.45 -12.80 23.95
CA LEU A 136 -0.19 -14.21 24.22
C LEU A 136 0.61 -14.34 25.52
N THR A 137 0.03 -14.99 26.53
CA THR A 137 0.62 -15.13 27.88
C THR A 137 1.84 -16.07 27.91
N VAL A 138 2.22 -16.66 26.77
CA VAL A 138 3.21 -17.73 26.72
C VAL A 138 4.61 -17.20 26.41
N GLY A 139 5.35 -16.88 27.47
CA GLY A 139 6.80 -17.08 27.52
C GLY A 139 7.70 -15.99 26.94
N THR A 140 7.27 -14.73 26.85
CA THR A 140 8.19 -13.62 26.54
C THR A 140 7.89 -12.41 27.43
N PRO A 141 8.86 -11.86 28.17
CA PRO A 141 8.64 -10.75 29.11
C PRO A 141 8.57 -9.37 28.45
N TRP A 142 8.65 -9.30 27.11
CA TRP A 142 8.68 -8.05 26.37
C TRP A 142 7.29 -7.75 25.81
N THR A 143 6.60 -6.79 26.39
CA THR A 143 5.46 -6.13 25.75
C THR A 143 6.00 -4.98 24.92
N ILE A 144 6.25 -5.22 23.64
CA ILE A 144 6.25 -4.14 22.65
C ILE A 144 4.83 -4.14 22.09
N ASN A 145 4.10 -3.03 22.24
CA ASN A 145 2.77 -2.89 21.67
C ASN A 145 2.85 -3.17 20.17
N TYR A 146 1.81 -3.82 19.64
CA TYR A 146 1.70 -4.25 18.24
C TYR A 146 2.59 -5.43 17.83
N TYR A 147 3.36 -6.03 18.75
CA TYR A 147 3.99 -7.32 18.49
C TYR A 147 3.13 -8.46 19.02
N GLU A 148 2.69 -9.31 18.11
CA GLU A 148 2.06 -10.57 18.44
C GLU A 148 3.01 -11.70 18.03
N LEU A 149 3.60 -12.33 19.04
CA LEU A 149 4.39 -13.54 18.85
C LEU A 149 3.44 -14.73 18.87
N ASP A 150 3.07 -15.23 17.71
CA ASP A 150 2.04 -16.26 17.63
C ASP A 150 2.49 -17.62 18.17
N ARG A 151 3.74 -18.05 17.95
CA ARG A 151 4.23 -19.40 18.28
C ARG A 151 3.31 -20.49 17.72
N TYR A 152 2.73 -20.26 16.55
CA TYR A 152 1.67 -21.09 15.99
C TYR A 152 2.09 -22.57 15.86
N GLN A 153 3.18 -22.81 15.15
CA GLN A 153 3.70 -24.16 14.87
C GLN A 153 4.27 -24.81 16.14
N GLU A 154 4.90 -24.03 17.01
CA GLU A 154 5.42 -24.51 18.30
C GLU A 154 4.33 -25.01 19.23
N ASN A 155 3.10 -24.52 19.07
CA ASN A 155 1.92 -25.00 19.79
C ASN A 155 1.11 -26.05 19.03
N GLY A 156 1.70 -26.66 17.99
CA GLY A 156 1.09 -27.78 17.25
C GLY A 156 0.20 -27.36 16.09
N GLY A 157 0.27 -26.10 15.65
CA GLY A 157 -0.35 -25.63 14.42
C GLY A 157 0.29 -26.26 13.18
N ALA A 158 -0.52 -26.53 12.15
CA ALA A 158 -0.05 -27.22 10.94
C ALA A 158 -0.42 -26.53 9.61
N ASN A 159 -1.25 -25.47 9.64
CA ASN A 159 -1.90 -24.94 8.43
C ASN A 159 -1.32 -23.62 7.93
N ALA A 160 -0.56 -22.91 8.75
CA ALA A 160 0.01 -21.59 8.48
C ALA A 160 1.42 -21.43 9.09
N ASP A 161 2.03 -20.26 8.89
CA ASP A 161 3.37 -19.95 9.40
C ASP A 161 3.34 -19.31 10.81
N THR A 162 4.40 -19.57 11.58
CA THR A 162 4.72 -18.81 12.78
C THR A 162 5.30 -17.45 12.39
N GLY A 163 4.84 -16.41 13.07
CA GLY A 163 5.11 -15.01 12.84
C GLY A 163 5.27 -14.19 14.12
N ILE A 164 5.87 -13.02 13.99
CA ILE A 164 6.12 -12.11 15.13
C ILE A 164 5.76 -10.67 14.75
N GLY A 165 4.49 -10.32 14.59
CA GLY A 165 4.11 -9.01 14.06
C GLY A 165 2.73 -8.58 14.50
N PRO A 166 2.29 -7.39 14.09
CA PRO A 166 0.93 -6.94 14.36
C PRO A 166 -0.08 -7.78 13.58
N SER A 167 -1.34 -7.60 13.95
CA SER A 167 -2.45 -7.85 13.05
C SER A 167 -2.42 -6.93 11.82
N GLY A 168 -3.30 -7.19 10.86
CA GLY A 168 -3.37 -6.42 9.64
C GLY A 168 -2.44 -6.94 8.57
N ILE A 169 -1.86 -5.99 7.85
CA ILE A 169 -1.07 -6.21 6.65
C ILE A 169 0.31 -5.63 6.90
N TYR A 170 1.29 -6.50 7.00
CA TYR A 170 2.68 -6.15 7.25
C TYR A 170 3.48 -6.22 5.96
N VAL A 171 4.18 -5.13 5.65
CA VAL A 171 4.97 -4.95 4.43
C VAL A 171 6.43 -4.79 4.82
N PHE A 172 7.29 -5.68 4.35
CA PHE A 172 8.71 -5.59 4.63
C PHE A 172 9.60 -6.13 3.51
N PRO A 173 10.72 -5.45 3.21
CA PRO A 173 11.72 -5.97 2.30
C PRO A 173 12.44 -7.18 2.89
N THR A 174 12.87 -8.08 2.01
CA THR A 174 13.68 -9.25 2.35
C THR A 174 15.06 -9.16 1.72
N ALA A 175 15.98 -10.01 2.17
CA ALA A 175 17.34 -10.06 1.64
C ALA A 175 17.43 -10.58 0.20
N GLU A 176 16.35 -11.19 -0.30
CA GLU A 176 16.25 -11.81 -1.62
C GLU A 176 15.70 -10.84 -2.69
N ASN A 177 15.76 -9.53 -2.46
CA ASN A 177 15.19 -8.51 -3.36
C ASN A 177 13.68 -8.64 -3.55
N GLN A 178 13.00 -9.06 -2.50
CA GLN A 178 11.55 -9.21 -2.48
C GLN A 178 10.93 -8.23 -1.50
N ILE A 179 9.67 -7.87 -1.75
CA ILE A 179 8.79 -7.36 -0.70
C ILE A 179 7.91 -8.52 -0.25
N ARG A 180 7.91 -8.77 1.06
CA ARG A 180 6.98 -9.70 1.70
C ARG A 180 5.77 -8.93 2.20
N ILE A 181 4.60 -9.46 1.86
CA ILE A 181 3.32 -9.10 2.45
C ILE A 181 2.95 -10.23 3.40
N ALA A 182 2.85 -9.95 4.69
CA ALA A 182 2.32 -10.89 5.67
C ALA A 182 0.95 -10.42 6.15
N ILE A 183 -0.03 -11.32 6.14
CA ILE A 183 -1.38 -11.09 6.65
C ILE A 183 -1.58 -11.97 7.87
N LYS A 184 -1.94 -11.37 9.00
CA LYS A 184 -2.18 -12.13 10.23
C LYS A 184 -3.50 -12.91 10.12
N THR A 185 -3.53 -14.16 10.58
CA THR A 185 -4.69 -15.05 10.50
C THR A 185 -5.11 -15.61 11.85
N ILE A 186 -6.37 -16.07 11.94
CA ILE A 186 -6.93 -16.80 13.06
C ILE A 186 -7.24 -18.24 12.63
N GLU A 187 -6.34 -19.15 12.96
CA GLU A 187 -6.46 -20.58 12.74
C GLU A 187 -7.30 -21.28 13.81
N THR A 188 -7.66 -22.54 13.54
CA THR A 188 -8.47 -23.36 14.45
C THR A 188 -7.64 -24.25 15.38
N ASP A 189 -6.32 -24.27 15.19
CA ASP A 189 -5.33 -25.09 15.88
C ASP A 189 -4.13 -24.24 16.34
N GLY A 190 -3.08 -24.90 16.86
CA GLY A 190 -1.90 -24.22 17.37
C GLY A 190 -2.21 -23.24 18.51
N SER A 191 -1.72 -22.01 18.40
CA SER A 191 -2.04 -20.89 19.29
C SER A 191 -3.20 -20.03 18.77
N TYR A 192 -3.93 -20.48 17.75
CA TYR A 192 -4.92 -19.75 16.95
C TYR A 192 -4.36 -18.60 16.13
N LEU A 193 -3.38 -17.86 16.63
CA LEU A 193 -2.75 -16.80 15.85
C LEU A 193 -1.72 -17.42 14.90
N ALA A 194 -1.68 -16.99 13.64
CA ALA A 194 -0.66 -17.38 12.66
C ALA A 194 -0.51 -16.28 11.60
N GLU A 195 0.32 -16.47 10.58
CA GLU A 195 0.35 -15.57 9.42
C GLU A 195 0.49 -16.30 8.08
N GLU A 196 -0.08 -15.67 7.05
CA GLU A 196 0.10 -16.04 5.65
C GLU A 196 1.06 -15.05 4.98
N GLN A 197 2.02 -15.57 4.22
CA GLN A 197 3.12 -14.78 3.66
C GLN A 197 3.20 -14.87 2.13
N PHE A 198 3.23 -13.71 1.47
CA PHE A 198 3.33 -13.59 0.03
C PHE A 198 4.62 -12.82 -0.33
N ASN A 199 5.52 -13.48 -1.05
CA ASN A 199 6.79 -12.88 -1.48
C ASN A 199 6.70 -12.40 -2.94
N ILE A 200 6.98 -11.13 -3.17
CA ILE A 200 6.87 -10.47 -4.47
C ILE A 200 8.26 -10.02 -4.89
N ASP A 201 8.75 -10.54 -6.02
CA ASP A 201 10.05 -10.14 -6.59
C ASP A 201 9.97 -8.73 -7.17
N MET A 202 10.89 -7.86 -6.73
CA MET A 202 10.96 -6.47 -7.18
C MET A 202 11.70 -6.32 -8.52
N GLY A 203 12.51 -7.31 -8.91
CA GLY A 203 13.34 -7.25 -10.11
C GLY A 203 14.50 -6.25 -10.02
N TYR A 204 14.76 -5.67 -8.86
CA TYR A 204 15.87 -4.76 -8.57
C TYR A 204 16.35 -4.89 -7.11
N ASP A 205 17.57 -4.44 -6.84
CA ASP A 205 18.15 -4.47 -5.50
C ASP A 205 17.47 -3.45 -4.58
N VAL A 206 16.80 -3.96 -3.55
CA VAL A 206 16.10 -3.16 -2.53
C VAL A 206 16.99 -2.81 -1.34
N ALA A 207 18.11 -3.52 -1.16
CA ALA A 207 18.95 -3.38 0.01
C ALA A 207 19.87 -2.15 -0.07
N GLY A 208 20.14 -1.53 1.07
CA GLY A 208 21.06 -0.41 1.22
C GLY A 208 20.59 0.91 0.60
N ARG A 209 19.33 0.98 0.14
CA ARG A 209 18.77 2.16 -0.54
C ARG A 209 17.51 2.61 0.16
N PHE A 210 17.34 3.92 0.26
CA PHE A 210 16.04 4.48 0.59
C PHE A 210 15.11 4.37 -0.60
N ILE A 211 13.97 3.74 -0.37
CA ILE A 211 12.88 3.62 -1.32
C ILE A 211 11.66 4.26 -0.67
N ARG A 212 10.94 5.09 -1.41
CA ARG A 212 9.65 5.63 -0.95
C ARG A 212 8.58 4.55 -1.10
N TYR A 213 7.98 4.15 0.00
CA TYR A 213 6.82 3.28 -0.01
C TYR A 213 5.57 4.13 0.11
N THR A 214 4.52 3.78 -0.62
CA THR A 214 3.23 4.46 -0.56
C THR A 214 2.12 3.44 -0.51
N VAL A 215 1.24 3.60 0.46
CA VAL A 215 0.01 2.87 0.65
C VAL A 215 -1.14 3.81 0.31
N LEU A 216 -1.99 3.37 -0.60
CA LEU A 216 -3.28 3.99 -0.87
C LEU A 216 -4.34 2.99 -0.42
N ASP A 217 -5.17 3.38 0.55
CA ASP A 217 -6.21 2.53 1.10
C ASP A 217 -7.59 3.20 0.97
N THR A 218 -8.54 2.53 0.33
CA THR A 218 -9.91 3.03 0.07
C THR A 218 -10.90 2.69 1.18
N GLY A 219 -10.56 1.83 2.14
CA GLY A 219 -11.54 1.26 3.07
C GLY A 219 -11.90 -0.20 2.80
N SER A 220 -11.71 -0.69 1.56
CA SER A 220 -12.02 -2.06 1.12
C SER A 220 -10.98 -2.64 0.15
N GLU A 221 -10.07 -1.81 -0.35
CA GLU A 221 -8.93 -2.20 -1.16
C GLU A 221 -7.73 -1.34 -0.75
N LEU A 222 -6.53 -1.92 -0.74
CA LEU A 222 -5.29 -1.14 -0.69
C LEU A 222 -4.36 -1.46 -1.84
N SER A 223 -3.51 -0.50 -2.16
CA SER A 223 -2.38 -0.66 -3.07
C SER A 223 -1.09 -0.25 -2.38
N VAL A 224 -0.04 -1.04 -2.55
CA VAL A 224 1.31 -0.76 -2.05
C VAL A 224 2.24 -0.49 -3.22
N TYR A 225 2.94 0.64 -3.16
CA TYR A 225 3.93 1.06 -4.14
C TYR A 225 5.31 1.13 -3.52
N ALA A 226 6.34 0.84 -4.31
CA ALA A 226 7.73 1.07 -4.00
C ALA A 226 8.35 1.94 -5.11
N GLY A 227 8.73 3.17 -4.77
CA GLY A 227 9.00 4.21 -5.75
C GLY A 227 7.73 4.50 -6.58
N SER A 228 7.83 4.28 -7.90
CA SER A 228 6.71 4.39 -8.83
C SER A 228 6.13 3.04 -9.25
N ASP A 229 6.59 1.93 -8.68
CA ASP A 229 6.15 0.60 -9.09
C ASP A 229 5.05 0.11 -8.16
N LEU A 230 3.90 -0.27 -8.74
CA LEU A 230 2.86 -0.99 -8.01
C LEU A 230 3.39 -2.37 -7.63
N VAL A 231 3.50 -2.64 -6.33
CA VAL A 231 3.98 -3.92 -5.80
C VAL A 231 2.82 -4.91 -5.72
N VAL A 232 1.74 -4.49 -5.05
CA VAL A 232 0.56 -5.33 -4.81
C VAL A 232 -0.68 -4.48 -4.65
N ARG A 233 -1.81 -5.03 -5.09
CA ARG A 233 -3.15 -4.56 -4.75
C ARG A 233 -3.85 -5.65 -3.94
N ILE A 234 -4.49 -5.30 -2.83
CA ILE A 234 -5.11 -6.24 -1.91
C ILE A 234 -6.55 -5.79 -1.70
N ALA A 235 -7.49 -6.58 -2.20
CA ALA A 235 -8.91 -6.37 -1.94
C ALA A 235 -9.31 -7.18 -0.70
N PHE A 236 -10.09 -6.58 0.19
CA PHE A 236 -10.52 -7.22 1.43
C PHE A 236 -12.02 -7.09 1.65
N SER A 237 -12.61 -8.12 2.27
CA SER A 237 -14.05 -8.25 2.42
C SER A 237 -14.41 -9.15 3.60
N ASP A 238 -15.71 -9.38 3.79
CA ASP A 238 -16.27 -10.21 4.86
C ASP A 238 -15.88 -9.69 6.24
N ALA A 239 -16.42 -8.51 6.59
CA ALA A 239 -16.22 -7.91 7.90
C ALA A 239 -16.94 -8.72 8.98
N GLY A 240 -16.26 -8.95 10.11
CA GLY A 240 -16.86 -9.58 11.28
C GLY A 240 -15.87 -9.68 12.45
N THR A 241 -16.33 -10.28 13.55
CA THR A 241 -15.55 -10.41 14.79
C THR A 241 -14.95 -11.80 14.97
N TYR A 242 -13.94 -11.92 15.85
CA TYR A 242 -13.39 -13.20 16.31
C TYR A 242 -13.65 -13.37 17.80
N ASP A 243 -14.25 -14.49 18.19
CA ASP A 243 -14.55 -14.81 19.60
C ASP A 243 -13.43 -15.66 20.25
N VAL A 244 -12.19 -15.54 19.76
CA VAL A 244 -11.05 -16.36 20.22
C VAL A 244 -10.32 -15.69 21.38
N PHE A 245 -10.08 -14.38 21.28
CA PHE A 245 -9.34 -13.60 22.26
C PHE A 245 -10.23 -12.55 22.91
N ALA A 246 -10.07 -12.34 24.21
CA ALA A 246 -10.90 -11.38 24.95
C ALA A 246 -10.62 -9.94 24.50
N GLU A 247 -9.40 -9.67 24.03
CA GLU A 247 -8.93 -8.41 23.47
C GLU A 247 -9.62 -8.06 22.14
N ASP A 248 -10.09 -9.06 21.39
CA ASP A 248 -10.65 -8.89 20.04
C ASP A 248 -12.17 -8.90 19.97
N LYS A 249 -12.85 -9.27 21.05
CA LYS A 249 -14.28 -9.61 21.04
C LYS A 249 -15.21 -8.52 20.46
N ASP A 250 -14.79 -7.26 20.53
CA ASP A 250 -15.56 -6.09 20.07
C ASP A 250 -14.92 -5.42 18.83
N GLU A 251 -13.79 -5.95 18.33
CA GLU A 251 -13.07 -5.44 17.17
C GLU A 251 -13.52 -6.15 15.89
N GLU A 252 -13.76 -5.37 14.83
CA GLU A 252 -14.18 -5.87 13.53
C GLU A 252 -12.99 -6.00 12.58
N TYR A 253 -12.92 -7.13 11.90
CA TYR A 253 -11.86 -7.49 10.97
C TYR A 253 -12.46 -7.96 9.65
N TYR A 254 -11.83 -7.60 8.53
CA TYR A 254 -12.04 -8.25 7.25
C TYR A 254 -11.37 -9.62 7.27
N LYS A 255 -12.18 -10.65 7.00
CA LYS A 255 -11.77 -12.06 7.10
C LYS A 255 -11.27 -12.66 5.79
N THR A 256 -11.51 -11.95 4.68
CA THR A 256 -11.05 -12.36 3.36
C THR A 256 -10.14 -11.31 2.76
N ALA A 257 -9.05 -11.74 2.12
CA ALA A 257 -8.13 -10.90 1.37
C ALA A 257 -7.70 -11.59 0.07
N VAL A 258 -7.65 -10.85 -1.03
CA VAL A 258 -7.16 -11.33 -2.33
C VAL A 258 -6.10 -10.38 -2.84
N LEU A 259 -4.92 -10.92 -3.15
CA LEU A 259 -3.74 -10.17 -3.56
C LEU A 259 -3.56 -10.28 -5.07
N TYR A 260 -3.32 -9.14 -5.71
CA TYR A 260 -3.05 -9.01 -7.14
C TYR A 260 -1.71 -8.35 -7.38
N ASN A 261 -0.95 -8.85 -8.35
CA ASN A 261 0.25 -8.17 -8.82
C ASN A 261 -0.09 -6.94 -9.71
N ALA A 262 0.95 -6.22 -10.15
CA ALA A 262 0.82 -5.05 -11.01
C ALA A 262 0.10 -5.30 -12.34
N ASP A 263 0.17 -6.52 -12.88
CA ASP A 263 -0.49 -6.91 -14.13
C ASP A 263 -1.97 -7.30 -13.88
N GLY A 264 -2.47 -7.18 -12.64
CA GLY A 264 -3.84 -7.50 -12.24
C GLY A 264 -4.10 -9.01 -12.07
N THR A 265 -3.05 -9.83 -12.03
CA THR A 265 -3.16 -11.28 -11.84
C THR A 265 -3.18 -11.58 -10.35
N GLU A 266 -4.12 -12.44 -9.92
CA GLU A 266 -4.18 -12.94 -8.56
C GLU A 266 -2.90 -13.75 -8.24
N ILE A 267 -2.26 -13.41 -7.13
CA ILE A 267 -1.02 -14.06 -6.66
C ILE A 267 -1.20 -14.80 -5.33
N GLY A 268 -2.36 -14.65 -4.70
CA GLY A 268 -2.68 -15.35 -3.46
C GLY A 268 -3.93 -14.79 -2.79
N SER A 269 -4.43 -15.51 -1.80
CA SER A 269 -5.60 -15.12 -1.03
C SER A 269 -5.57 -15.72 0.38
N VAL A 270 -6.26 -15.07 1.29
CA VAL A 270 -6.63 -15.57 2.62
C VAL A 270 -8.16 -15.57 2.69
N ASP A 271 -8.78 -16.69 3.02
CA ASP A 271 -10.24 -16.87 2.93
C ASP A 271 -10.85 -17.25 4.28
N GLY A 272 -11.70 -16.37 4.81
CA GLY A 272 -12.49 -16.59 6.03
C GLY A 272 -11.75 -16.49 7.38
N ASN A 273 -10.42 -16.27 7.39
CA ASN A 273 -9.63 -16.21 8.62
C ASN A 273 -8.59 -15.07 8.69
N ALA A 274 -8.61 -14.11 7.77
CA ALA A 274 -7.74 -12.94 7.85
C ALA A 274 -8.09 -12.04 9.06
N ARG A 275 -7.09 -11.39 9.65
CA ARG A 275 -7.23 -10.46 10.77
C ARG A 275 -6.80 -9.05 10.37
N ILE A 276 -7.51 -8.49 9.39
CA ILE A 276 -7.29 -7.15 8.83
C ILE A 276 -8.29 -6.17 9.44
N ALA A 277 -7.85 -5.21 10.24
CA ALA A 277 -8.78 -4.37 11.00
C ALA A 277 -9.62 -3.44 10.10
N VAL A 278 -10.92 -3.37 10.36
CA VAL A 278 -11.83 -2.41 9.68
C VAL A 278 -11.42 -0.97 10.00
N LYS A 279 -10.94 -0.74 11.22
CA LYS A 279 -10.34 0.51 11.65
C LYS A 279 -8.82 0.41 11.56
N SER A 280 -8.20 1.20 10.69
CA SER A 280 -6.79 0.99 10.34
C SER A 280 -5.84 1.68 11.32
N GLY A 281 -5.03 0.88 12.04
CA GLY A 281 -3.81 1.36 12.69
C GLY A 281 -2.61 1.32 11.74
N ILE A 282 -1.66 2.24 11.94
CA ILE A 282 -0.36 2.29 11.24
C ILE A 282 0.76 2.07 12.24
N ALA A 283 1.72 1.19 11.92
CA ALA A 283 2.87 0.92 12.77
C ALA A 283 4.16 0.78 11.94
N LEU A 284 5.28 1.22 12.53
CA LEU A 284 6.64 0.99 12.04
C LEU A 284 7.37 0.08 13.01
N MET A 285 8.18 -0.85 12.51
CA MET A 285 8.76 -1.86 13.40
C MET A 285 10.01 -2.51 12.87
N GLN A 286 10.83 -3.03 13.78
CA GLN A 286 11.86 -4.00 13.49
C GLN A 286 11.93 -5.06 14.58
N ARG A 287 12.09 -6.31 14.18
CA ARG A 287 12.27 -7.49 15.01
C ARG A 287 13.75 -7.88 14.95
N GLY A 288 14.31 -8.30 16.08
CA GLY A 288 15.65 -8.88 16.12
C GLY A 288 16.78 -7.88 16.00
N ASP A 289 17.97 -8.36 16.34
CA ASP A 289 19.21 -7.64 16.09
C ASP A 289 19.66 -7.89 14.66
N VAL A 290 19.67 -6.83 13.86
CA VAL A 290 19.88 -6.90 12.42
C VAL A 290 21.06 -6.00 12.03
N PRO A 291 22.17 -6.56 11.51
CA PRO A 291 23.29 -5.76 11.02
C PRO A 291 22.87 -4.79 9.92
N GLY A 292 23.11 -3.49 10.12
CA GLY A 292 22.65 -2.40 9.25
C GLY A 292 21.24 -1.91 9.58
N GLY A 293 20.35 -2.81 10.02
CA GLY A 293 19.04 -2.44 10.56
C GLY A 293 18.07 -1.86 9.52
N ILE A 294 17.11 -1.09 10.03
CA ILE A 294 16.13 -0.36 9.24
C ILE A 294 16.23 1.13 9.54
N SER A 295 15.89 1.94 8.55
CA SER A 295 15.79 3.38 8.68
C SER A 295 14.51 3.91 8.08
N TYR A 296 13.93 4.93 8.72
CA TYR A 296 12.72 5.60 8.28
C TYR A 296 12.91 7.10 8.22
N ASP A 297 12.24 7.71 7.25
CA ASP A 297 12.24 9.15 7.05
C ASP A 297 11.01 9.59 6.23
N ASN A 298 10.77 10.91 6.13
CA ASN A 298 9.75 11.52 5.27
C ASN A 298 8.37 10.87 5.37
N ILE A 299 7.87 10.71 6.59
CA ILE A 299 6.56 10.15 6.88
C ILE A 299 5.48 11.14 6.44
N LEU A 300 4.48 10.65 5.72
CA LEU A 300 3.30 11.37 5.29
C LEU A 300 2.08 10.50 5.57
N ILE A 301 1.08 11.07 6.23
CA ILE A 301 -0.24 10.46 6.41
C ILE A 301 -1.28 11.50 6.04
N GLU A 302 -2.17 11.16 5.11
CA GLU A 302 -3.27 12.01 4.69
C GLU A 302 -4.57 11.23 4.68
N THR A 303 -5.64 11.85 5.16
CA THR A 303 -6.98 11.27 5.12
C THR A 303 -7.87 12.01 4.14
N TYR A 304 -8.84 11.30 3.58
CA TYR A 304 -9.75 11.80 2.56
C TYR A 304 -11.19 11.53 2.97
N GLU A 305 -12.13 12.29 2.40
CA GLU A 305 -13.56 12.03 2.60
C GLU A 305 -13.91 10.70 1.92
N PRO A 306 -14.81 9.89 2.50
CA PRO A 306 -15.40 8.79 1.76
C PRO A 306 -16.11 9.36 0.52
N GLU A 307 -15.99 8.68 -0.63
CA GLU A 307 -16.68 9.08 -1.85
C GLU A 307 -18.14 9.41 -1.53
N GLN A 308 -18.53 10.68 -1.74
CA GLN A 308 -19.94 11.03 -1.64
C GLN A 308 -20.63 10.35 -2.81
N THR A 309 -21.55 9.43 -2.51
CA THR A 309 -22.48 8.93 -3.51
C THR A 309 -23.09 10.15 -4.19
N PRO A 310 -23.06 10.28 -5.53
CA PRO A 310 -23.66 11.42 -6.20
C PRO A 310 -25.07 11.63 -5.68
N PRO A 311 -25.53 12.88 -5.46
CA PRO A 311 -26.93 13.12 -5.14
C PRO A 311 -27.77 12.39 -6.17
N GLU A 312 -28.67 11.54 -5.72
CA GLU A 312 -29.68 10.91 -6.59
C GLU A 312 -30.30 12.07 -7.40
N GLU A 313 -30.10 12.09 -8.73
CA GLU A 313 -30.73 13.11 -9.55
C GLU A 313 -32.24 12.98 -9.28
N GLU A 314 -32.82 13.97 -8.61
CA GLU A 314 -34.27 14.08 -8.53
C GLU A 314 -34.77 14.19 -9.96
N THR A 315 -35.23 13.06 -10.50
CA THR A 315 -35.93 13.03 -11.78
C THR A 315 -37.05 14.07 -11.67
N PRO A 316 -37.10 15.09 -12.54
CA PRO A 316 -38.17 16.07 -12.45
C PRO A 316 -39.51 15.35 -12.53
N ASP A 317 -40.39 15.55 -11.53
CA ASP A 317 -41.77 15.07 -11.58
C ASP A 317 -42.40 15.60 -12.89
N LEU A 318 -42.56 14.69 -13.86
CA LEU A 318 -43.36 14.96 -15.04
C LEU A 318 -44.81 15.15 -14.58
N PRO A 319 -45.51 16.21 -15.03
CA PRO A 319 -46.89 16.41 -14.64
C PRO A 319 -47.75 15.23 -15.13
N ASP A 320 -48.63 14.75 -14.24
CA ASP A 320 -49.58 13.67 -14.50
C ASP A 320 -50.35 13.91 -15.83
N ASP A 321 -50.09 13.07 -16.83
CA ASP A 321 -50.97 12.93 -17.99
C ASP A 321 -52.10 11.91 -17.65
N PRO A 322 -53.33 12.13 -18.15
CA PRO A 322 -54.52 11.47 -17.61
C PRO A 322 -54.67 10.00 -18.03
N VAL A 323 -55.08 9.21 -17.04
CA VAL A 323 -55.70 7.86 -16.97
C VAL A 323 -56.05 7.14 -18.30
N PRO A 324 -55.76 5.82 -18.42
CA PRO A 324 -55.73 5.07 -19.68
C PRO A 324 -57.10 4.53 -20.13
N SER A 325 -57.22 4.26 -21.44
CA SER A 325 -58.23 3.35 -22.01
C SER A 325 -57.56 2.16 -22.73
N VAL A 326 -58.10 0.96 -22.45
CA VAL A 326 -57.58 -0.39 -22.76
C VAL A 326 -58.41 -0.98 -23.95
N PRO A 327 -58.07 -2.14 -24.56
CA PRO A 327 -57.01 -2.46 -25.53
C PRO A 327 -57.55 -3.02 -26.87
N THR A 328 -56.70 -3.23 -27.88
CA THR A 328 -56.94 -4.27 -28.92
C THR A 328 -55.60 -4.77 -29.50
N ASP A 329 -55.43 -6.09 -29.53
CA ASP A 329 -54.25 -6.91 -29.92
C ASP A 329 -54.35 -7.37 -31.41
N PRO A 330 -53.40 -8.07 -32.11
CA PRO A 330 -51.94 -8.34 -31.90
C PRO A 330 -50.99 -8.14 -33.14
N GLU A 331 -49.67 -8.05 -32.87
CA GLU A 331 -48.42 -8.48 -33.61
C GLU A 331 -48.06 -8.05 -35.08
N PRO A 332 -46.79 -8.16 -35.59
CA PRO A 332 -45.47 -8.48 -34.97
C PRO A 332 -44.23 -7.64 -35.43
N ASN A 333 -43.11 -7.79 -34.70
CA ASN A 333 -41.67 -7.69 -35.08
C ASN A 333 -41.06 -6.40 -35.66
N THR A 334 -40.09 -5.79 -34.95
CA THR A 334 -38.62 -5.85 -35.23
C THR A 334 -37.79 -5.19 -34.10
N PRO A 335 -36.54 -5.64 -33.82
CA PRO A 335 -35.73 -5.17 -32.71
C PRO A 335 -34.70 -4.10 -33.14
N THR A 336 -34.54 -3.07 -32.32
CA THR A 336 -33.40 -2.14 -32.29
C THR A 336 -33.22 -1.76 -30.81
N GLY A 337 -32.13 -2.04 -30.10
CA GLY A 337 -30.76 -2.33 -30.51
C GLY A 337 -29.84 -1.20 -30.07
N GLU A 338 -29.75 -0.89 -28.77
CA GLU A 338 -28.70 -0.04 -28.21
C GLU A 338 -28.28 -0.53 -26.81
N SER A 339 -27.27 -1.39 -26.78
CA SER A 339 -26.48 -1.71 -25.58
C SER A 339 -25.09 -2.04 -26.09
N GLY A 340 -24.31 -1.01 -26.46
CA GLY A 340 -23.03 -1.23 -27.13
C GLY A 340 -21.99 -0.11 -26.97
N MET A 341 -22.35 1.08 -26.49
CA MET A 341 -21.39 2.18 -26.44
C MET A 341 -20.50 2.23 -25.18
N LEU A 342 -20.86 1.53 -24.10
CA LEU A 342 -20.06 1.56 -22.86
C LEU A 342 -18.94 0.50 -22.80
N VAL A 343 -19.11 -0.62 -23.52
CA VAL A 343 -18.11 -1.70 -23.55
C VAL A 343 -16.93 -1.38 -24.48
N PHE A 344 -17.13 -0.54 -25.49
CA PHE A 344 -16.06 -0.15 -26.42
C PHE A 344 -15.08 0.89 -25.83
N ALA A 345 -15.53 1.77 -24.92
CA ALA A 345 -14.64 2.78 -24.33
C ALA A 345 -13.63 2.17 -23.35
N VAL A 346 -14.08 1.23 -22.50
CA VAL A 346 -13.20 0.55 -21.52
C VAL A 346 -12.23 -0.41 -22.22
N GLY A 347 -12.67 -1.12 -23.27
CA GLY A 347 -11.82 -2.03 -24.03
C GLY A 347 -10.70 -1.35 -24.82
N VAL A 348 -10.92 -0.13 -25.34
CA VAL A 348 -9.91 0.63 -26.09
C VAL A 348 -8.85 1.24 -25.15
N ILE A 349 -9.22 1.62 -23.93
CA ILE A 349 -8.27 2.14 -22.92
C ILE A 349 -7.35 1.02 -22.42
N LEU A 350 -7.88 -0.18 -22.15
CA LEU A 350 -7.09 -1.35 -21.76
C LEU A 350 -6.10 -1.80 -22.86
N LEU A 351 -6.53 -1.78 -24.13
CA LEU A 351 -5.65 -2.13 -25.26
C LEU A 351 -4.54 -1.09 -25.50
N ALA A 352 -4.80 0.19 -25.24
CA ALA A 352 -3.79 1.26 -25.34
C ALA A 352 -2.75 1.16 -24.22
N ALA A 353 -3.18 0.87 -22.98
CA ALA A 353 -2.30 0.68 -21.83
C ALA A 353 -1.38 -0.55 -22.01
N LEU A 354 -1.93 -1.68 -22.47
CA LEU A 354 -1.15 -2.90 -22.75
C LEU A 354 -0.12 -2.70 -23.88
N ALA A 355 -0.46 -1.93 -24.91
CA ALA A 355 0.45 -1.61 -26.01
C ALA A 355 1.60 -0.66 -25.60
N LEU A 356 1.34 0.26 -24.65
CA LEU A 356 2.36 1.16 -24.11
C LEU A 356 3.28 0.44 -23.12
N HIS A 357 2.72 -0.41 -22.24
CA HIS A 357 3.49 -1.14 -21.23
C HIS A 357 4.39 -2.22 -21.85
N SER A 358 3.92 -2.92 -22.89
CA SER A 358 4.74 -3.89 -23.63
C SER A 358 5.89 -3.25 -24.39
N ARG A 359 5.71 -2.04 -24.95
CA ARG A 359 6.78 -1.29 -25.63
C ARG A 359 7.83 -0.76 -24.65
N ALA A 360 7.42 -0.32 -23.46
CA ALA A 360 8.34 0.11 -22.41
C ALA A 360 9.22 -1.05 -21.90
N ARG A 361 8.63 -2.24 -21.63
CA ARG A 361 9.40 -3.44 -21.22
C ARG A 361 10.36 -3.91 -22.32
N LEU A 362 9.99 -3.82 -23.60
CA LEU A 362 10.86 -4.16 -24.73
C LEU A 362 12.04 -3.19 -24.87
N ALA A 363 11.82 -1.89 -24.68
CA ALA A 363 12.88 -0.89 -24.72
C ALA A 363 13.87 -1.06 -23.56
N MET A 364 13.39 -1.37 -22.35
CA MET A 364 14.22 -1.64 -21.18
C MET A 364 15.07 -2.91 -21.34
N ARG A 365 14.50 -3.99 -21.90
CA ARG A 365 15.25 -5.22 -22.20
C ARG A 365 16.30 -5.03 -23.29
N GLN A 366 16.04 -4.18 -24.29
CA GLN A 366 17.02 -3.84 -25.33
C GLN A 366 18.15 -2.96 -24.80
N LYS A 367 17.86 -2.05 -23.85
CA LYS A 367 18.87 -1.21 -23.21
C LYS A 367 19.80 -2.02 -22.29
N GLY A 368 19.25 -2.92 -21.47
CA GLY A 368 20.07 -3.81 -20.62
C GLY A 368 21.00 -4.73 -21.42
N ARG A 369 20.54 -5.23 -22.57
CA ARG A 369 21.36 -6.09 -23.44
C ARG A 369 22.48 -5.32 -24.17
N ALA A 370 22.26 -4.05 -24.50
CA ALA A 370 23.28 -3.20 -25.11
C ALA A 370 24.37 -2.75 -24.11
N GLU A 371 24.03 -2.62 -22.83
CA GLU A 371 24.99 -2.32 -21.76
C GLU A 371 25.84 -3.54 -21.38
N GLU A 372 25.33 -4.76 -21.56
CA GLU A 372 26.05 -6.02 -21.34
C GLU A 372 27.06 -6.32 -22.47
N GLU A 373 26.72 -5.99 -23.72
CA GLU A 373 27.63 -6.10 -24.89
C GLU A 373 28.73 -5.03 -24.93
N GLN A 374 28.64 -3.96 -24.12
CA GLN A 374 29.71 -2.95 -23.99
C GLN A 374 30.71 -3.24 -22.87
N ASN A 375 30.41 -4.20 -21.99
CA ASN A 375 31.23 -4.59 -20.84
C ASN A 375 31.86 -6.00 -20.96
N THR A 376 31.85 -6.58 -22.17
CA THR A 376 32.63 -7.76 -22.56
C THR A 376 33.58 -7.41 -23.70
#